data_AF-A0A1H9XJX2-F1
#
_entry.id   AF-A0A1H9XJX2-F1
#
_cell.length_a   1.000
_cell.length_b   1.000
_cell.length_c   1.000
_cell.angle_alpha   90.00
_cell.angle_beta   90.00
_cell.angle_gamma   90.00
#
_symmetry.space_group_name_H-M   'P 1'
#
loop_
_entity.id
_entity.type
_entity.pdbx_description
1 polymer ?
#
loop_
_entity_poly.entity_id
_entity_poly.type
_entity_poly.pdbx_seq_one_letter_code
_entity_poly.pdbx_strand_id
1 'polypeptide(L)'
;MGKGTALRYRVDVEDGLDLSAADVARQVEHILVDRRGWTADGHSAFQRVSGGDTDFVVRIATPGTVDKICGEYGLDTGGEVNCSVAENVMVNLKRWLLATPVYAKDVTAYRALIINHEVGHFLGHNHVGCPGPGRPAPAMMQQIKGMNGCVPNVWPYDGQGRLLTGPAVP
;
A
#
# COMPACT_ATOMS: atom_id res chain seq x y z
N MET A 1 -1.85 -12.93 -11.20
CA MET A 1 -2.70 -13.81 -10.37
C MET A 1 -1.79 -14.81 -9.67
N GLY A 2 -1.68 -14.74 -8.33
CA GLY A 2 -0.91 -15.69 -7.53
C GLY A 2 -1.59 -17.08 -7.48
N LYS A 3 -0.91 -18.08 -6.91
CA LYS A 3 -1.46 -19.45 -6.73
C LYS A 3 -2.09 -19.71 -5.36
N GLY A 4 -2.02 -18.74 -4.45
CA GLY A 4 -2.49 -18.86 -3.06
C GLY A 4 -3.98 -18.59 -2.88
N THR A 5 -4.40 -18.37 -1.63
CA THR A 5 -5.79 -18.05 -1.27
C THR A 5 -6.22 -16.79 -2.02
N ALA A 6 -7.31 -16.89 -2.77
CA ALA A 6 -7.84 -15.78 -3.54
C ALA A 6 -8.59 -14.79 -2.62
N LEU A 7 -7.98 -13.63 -2.42
CA LEU A 7 -8.53 -12.48 -1.71
C LEU A 7 -9.26 -11.60 -2.73
N ARG A 8 -10.57 -11.48 -2.56
CA ARG A 8 -11.45 -10.62 -3.33
C ARG A 8 -11.35 -9.19 -2.84
N TYR A 9 -11.11 -8.27 -3.76
CA TYR A 9 -11.02 -6.85 -3.41
C TYR A 9 -11.74 -5.95 -4.40
N ARG A 10 -12.16 -4.79 -3.90
CA ARG A 10 -12.69 -3.69 -4.72
C ARG A 10 -11.79 -2.47 -4.59
N VAL A 11 -11.88 -1.57 -5.56
CA VAL A 11 -11.21 -0.28 -5.54
C VAL A 11 -12.29 0.80 -5.62
N ASP A 12 -12.33 1.66 -4.60
CA ASP A 12 -13.25 2.78 -4.50
C ASP A 12 -12.46 4.09 -4.57
N VAL A 13 -13.06 5.09 -5.21
CA VAL A 13 -12.57 6.47 -5.23
C VAL A 13 -13.68 7.32 -4.63
N GLU A 14 -13.35 8.16 -3.66
CA GLU A 14 -14.30 9.07 -3.04
C GLU A 14 -14.98 9.96 -4.10
N ASP A 15 -16.29 10.17 -3.93
CA ASP A 15 -17.08 10.99 -4.84
C ASP A 15 -16.58 12.43 -4.86
N GLY A 16 -16.61 13.06 -6.05
CA GLY A 16 -16.17 14.45 -6.23
C GLY A 16 -14.67 14.63 -6.43
N LEU A 17 -13.88 13.54 -6.44
CA LEU A 17 -12.48 13.59 -6.85
C LEU A 17 -12.32 13.60 -8.36
N ASP A 18 -11.37 14.40 -8.86
CA ASP A 18 -10.96 14.40 -10.27
C ASP A 18 -10.03 13.21 -10.56
N LEU A 19 -10.54 12.00 -10.34
CA LEU A 19 -9.85 10.73 -10.56
C LEU A 19 -10.80 9.74 -11.25
N SER A 20 -10.31 9.12 -12.31
CA SER A 20 -11.00 8.01 -12.96
C SER A 20 -10.91 6.76 -12.08
N ALA A 21 -12.05 6.31 -11.53
CA ALA A 21 -12.12 5.10 -10.72
C ALA A 21 -11.61 3.86 -11.49
N ALA A 22 -11.87 3.79 -12.79
CA ALA A 22 -11.38 2.72 -13.64
C ALA A 22 -9.84 2.75 -13.75
N ASP A 23 -9.23 3.93 -13.91
CA ASP A 23 -7.76 4.05 -14.02
C ASP A 23 -7.05 3.81 -12.70
N VAL A 24 -7.65 4.22 -11.58
CA VAL A 24 -7.16 3.87 -10.24
C VAL A 24 -7.23 2.36 -10.04
N ALA A 25 -8.37 1.73 -10.37
CA ALA A 25 -8.53 0.29 -10.25
C ALA A 25 -7.50 -0.51 -11.08
N ARG A 26 -7.22 -0.07 -12.32
CA ARG A 26 -6.18 -0.68 -13.17
C ARG A 26 -4.78 -0.53 -12.57
N GLN A 27 -4.46 0.63 -11.98
CA GLN A 27 -3.16 0.84 -11.33
C GLN A 27 -2.98 -0.06 -10.11
N VAL A 28 -4.00 -0.13 -9.23
CA VAL A 28 -3.98 -1.01 -8.06
C VAL A 28 -3.87 -2.47 -8.47
N GLU A 29 -4.63 -2.91 -9.48
CA GLU A 29 -4.54 -4.26 -10.02
C GLU A 29 -3.14 -4.58 -10.54
N HIS A 30 -2.52 -3.68 -11.29
CA HIS A 30 -1.16 -3.87 -11.79
C HIS A 30 -0.13 -4.02 -10.66
N ILE A 31 -0.28 -3.24 -9.57
CA ILE A 31 0.58 -3.34 -8.39
C ILE A 31 0.41 -4.69 -7.70
N LEU A 32 -0.83 -5.11 -7.44
CA LEU A 32 -1.12 -6.32 -6.68
C LEU A 32 -0.75 -7.61 -7.42
N VAL A 33 -0.73 -7.59 -8.76
CA VAL A 33 -0.33 -8.75 -9.57
C VAL A 33 1.15 -8.73 -9.98
N ASP A 34 1.93 -7.70 -9.62
CA ASP A 34 3.36 -7.66 -9.92
C ASP A 34 4.08 -8.81 -9.19
N ARG A 35 5.01 -9.46 -9.89
CA ARG A 35 5.80 -10.59 -9.38
C ARG A 35 6.65 -10.27 -8.15
N ARG A 36 6.90 -8.98 -7.88
CA ARG A 36 7.63 -8.48 -6.70
C ARG A 36 6.69 -8.14 -5.54
N GLY A 37 5.37 -8.20 -5.76
CA GLY A 37 4.32 -7.96 -4.78
C GLY A 37 4.03 -9.18 -3.89
N TRP A 38 2.98 -9.07 -3.08
CA TRP A 38 2.59 -10.09 -2.09
C TRP A 38 2.17 -11.45 -2.65
N THR A 39 2.07 -11.59 -3.97
CA THR A 39 1.79 -12.89 -4.60
C THR A 39 3.05 -13.76 -4.77
N ALA A 40 4.24 -13.21 -4.52
CA ALA A 40 5.52 -13.86 -4.80
C ALA A 40 5.80 -15.11 -3.93
N ASP A 41 5.28 -15.15 -2.70
CA ASP A 41 5.42 -16.30 -1.79
C ASP A 41 4.44 -17.43 -2.08
N GLY A 42 3.47 -17.21 -2.97
CA GLY A 42 2.43 -18.19 -3.30
C GLY A 42 1.36 -18.38 -2.24
N HIS A 43 1.35 -17.61 -1.14
CA HIS A 43 0.32 -17.68 -0.11
C HIS A 43 -0.94 -16.89 -0.47
N SER A 44 -0.77 -15.76 -1.16
CA SER A 44 -1.86 -14.86 -1.54
C SER A 44 -2.07 -14.80 -3.04
N ALA A 45 -3.33 -14.64 -3.44
CA ALA A 45 -3.74 -14.23 -4.78
C ALA A 45 -4.79 -13.12 -4.66
N PHE A 46 -4.82 -12.17 -5.58
CA PHE A 46 -5.77 -11.06 -5.54
C PHE A 46 -6.72 -11.13 -6.72
N GLN A 47 -8.01 -11.01 -6.44
CA GLN A 47 -9.07 -10.99 -7.44
C GLN A 47 -9.88 -9.70 -7.32
N ARG A 48 -9.78 -8.83 -8.32
CA ARG A 48 -10.61 -7.62 -8.36
C ARG A 48 -12.06 -7.99 -8.68
N VAL A 49 -13.00 -7.48 -7.90
CA VAL A 49 -14.44 -7.64 -8.12
C VAL A 49 -15.12 -6.29 -8.31
N SER A 50 -16.19 -6.25 -9.10
CA SER A 50 -17.01 -5.06 -9.32
C SER A 50 -18.25 -4.99 -8.42
N GLY A 51 -18.48 -5.99 -7.57
CA GLY A 51 -19.61 -6.09 -6.66
C GLY A 51 -19.63 -7.40 -5.87
N GLY A 52 -20.58 -7.52 -4.94
CA GLY A 52 -20.66 -8.63 -3.98
C GLY A 52 -19.63 -8.50 -2.85
N ASP A 53 -19.48 -9.58 -2.08
CA ASP A 53 -18.60 -9.61 -0.90
C ASP A 53 -17.12 -9.34 -1.25
N THR A 54 -16.39 -8.71 -0.33
CA THR A 54 -14.96 -8.43 -0.48
C THR A 54 -14.26 -8.78 0.80
N ASP A 55 -13.04 -9.30 0.69
CA ASP A 55 -12.15 -9.47 1.85
C ASP A 55 -11.55 -8.14 2.28
N PHE A 56 -11.31 -7.22 1.32
CA PHE A 56 -10.92 -5.84 1.60
C PHE A 56 -11.27 -4.87 0.48
N VAL A 57 -11.24 -3.57 0.81
CA VAL A 57 -11.48 -2.48 -0.14
C VAL A 57 -10.32 -1.49 -0.09
N VAL A 58 -9.74 -1.20 -1.25
CA VAL A 58 -8.77 -0.10 -1.42
C VAL A 58 -9.56 1.18 -1.71
N ARG A 59 -9.44 2.19 -0.87
CA ARG A 59 -10.20 3.44 -0.97
C ARG A 59 -9.28 4.64 -1.14
N ILE A 60 -9.36 5.34 -2.27
CA ILE A 60 -8.70 6.64 -2.43
C ILE A 60 -9.65 7.71 -1.90
N ALA A 61 -9.22 8.46 -0.90
CA ALA A 61 -10.06 9.39 -0.17
C ALA A 61 -9.33 10.70 0.18
N THR A 62 -10.08 11.78 0.39
CA THR A 62 -9.56 13.06 0.86
C THR A 62 -8.91 12.90 2.25
N PRO A 63 -7.94 13.77 2.61
CA PRO A 63 -7.32 13.73 3.95
C PRO A 63 -8.32 13.66 5.11
N GLY A 64 -9.38 14.47 5.07
CA GLY A 64 -10.40 14.48 6.13
C GLY A 64 -11.22 13.19 6.21
N THR A 65 -11.53 12.57 5.07
CA THR A 65 -12.21 11.27 5.04
C THR A 65 -11.32 10.15 5.57
N VAL A 66 -10.02 10.16 5.24
CA VAL A 66 -9.03 9.23 5.80
C VAL A 66 -8.94 9.42 7.32
N ASP A 67 -8.74 10.65 7.80
CA ASP A 67 -8.65 10.96 9.24
C ASP A 67 -9.88 10.48 10.01
N LYS A 68 -11.07 10.72 9.46
CA LYS A 68 -12.32 10.27 10.06
C LYS A 68 -12.38 8.74 10.19
N ILE A 69 -12.17 8.01 9.09
CA ILE A 69 -12.29 6.55 9.07
C ILE A 69 -11.19 5.89 9.91
N CYS A 70 -9.95 6.32 9.77
CA CYS A 70 -8.83 5.79 10.56
C CYS A 70 -8.98 6.13 12.06
N GLY A 71 -9.51 7.33 12.37
CA GLY A 71 -9.76 7.80 13.73
C GLY A 71 -10.83 7.02 14.49
N GLU A 72 -11.83 6.45 13.80
CA GLU A 72 -12.81 5.52 14.40
C GLU A 72 -12.13 4.27 15.01
N TYR A 73 -10.91 3.95 14.58
CA TYR A 73 -10.08 2.86 15.10
C TYR A 73 -8.92 3.35 15.98
N GLY A 74 -8.92 4.63 16.38
CA GLY A 74 -7.93 5.22 17.27
C GLY A 74 -6.60 5.59 16.61
N LEU A 75 -6.55 5.65 15.28
CA LEU A 75 -5.36 6.10 14.54
C LEU A 75 -5.42 7.60 14.26
N ASP A 76 -4.31 8.30 14.51
CA ASP A 76 -4.13 9.70 14.11
C ASP A 76 -3.28 9.77 12.84
N THR A 77 -3.93 10.04 11.70
CA THR A 77 -3.27 10.18 10.40
C THR A 77 -2.86 11.62 10.09
N GLY A 78 -3.29 12.60 10.89
CA GLY A 78 -2.96 14.02 10.77
C GLY A 78 -3.19 14.64 9.39
N GLY A 79 -4.05 14.06 8.55
CA GLY A 79 -4.29 14.45 7.17
C GLY A 79 -3.15 14.10 6.21
N GLU A 80 -2.12 13.38 6.67
CA GLU A 80 -0.87 13.23 5.93
C GLU A 80 -0.60 11.80 5.45
N VAL A 81 -1.06 10.79 6.17
CA VAL A 81 -0.71 9.38 5.90
C VAL A 81 -1.92 8.53 5.55
N ASN A 82 -1.65 7.30 5.12
CA ASN A 82 -2.63 6.25 4.84
C ASN A 82 -2.90 5.45 6.12
N CYS A 83 -3.87 4.53 6.08
CA CYS A 83 -4.02 3.51 7.10
C CYS A 83 -4.68 2.25 6.53
N SER A 84 -4.53 1.12 7.24
CA SER A 84 -5.32 -0.08 7.02
C SER A 84 -6.07 -0.43 8.30
N VAL A 85 -7.41 -0.39 8.26
CA VAL A 85 -8.28 -0.62 9.43
C VAL A 85 -9.48 -1.50 9.05
N ALA A 86 -9.72 -2.56 9.84
CA ALA A 86 -10.66 -3.61 9.49
C ALA A 86 -10.43 -4.10 8.04
N GLU A 87 -11.44 -3.97 7.17
CA GLU A 87 -11.38 -4.36 5.75
C GLU A 87 -11.01 -3.17 4.83
N ASN A 88 -10.67 -2.01 5.38
CA ASN A 88 -10.42 -0.79 4.62
C ASN A 88 -8.93 -0.48 4.52
N VAL A 89 -8.42 -0.52 3.29
CA VAL A 89 -7.11 0.03 2.92
C VAL A 89 -7.33 1.47 2.46
N MET A 90 -7.12 2.42 3.38
CA MET A 90 -7.35 3.84 3.18
C MET A 90 -6.11 4.51 2.58
N VAL A 91 -6.24 5.06 1.38
CA VAL A 91 -5.19 5.78 0.68
C VAL A 91 -5.51 7.27 0.64
N ASN A 92 -4.64 8.06 1.25
CA ASN A 92 -4.76 9.51 1.29
C ASN A 92 -4.48 10.10 -0.09
N LEU A 93 -5.44 10.88 -0.61
CA LEU A 93 -5.37 11.50 -1.93
C LEU A 93 -4.13 12.36 -2.14
N LYS A 94 -3.70 13.10 -1.10
CA LYS A 94 -2.47 13.91 -1.15
C LYS A 94 -1.27 13.03 -1.46
N ARG A 95 -1.20 11.85 -0.84
CA ARG A 95 -0.13 10.87 -1.05
C ARG A 95 -0.23 10.20 -2.42
N TRP A 96 -1.43 9.91 -2.89
CA TRP A 96 -1.66 9.36 -4.23
C TRP A 96 -1.25 10.31 -5.37
N LEU A 97 -1.45 11.61 -5.20
CA LEU A 97 -1.16 12.63 -6.21
C LEU A 97 0.27 13.18 -6.15
N LEU A 98 0.81 13.42 -4.95
CA LEU A 98 2.03 14.20 -4.77
C LEU A 98 3.25 13.39 -4.31
N ALA A 99 3.03 12.15 -3.87
CA ALA A 99 4.05 11.32 -3.24
C ALA A 99 4.73 12.01 -2.03
N THR A 100 5.93 11.56 -1.67
CA THR A 100 6.83 12.24 -0.71
C THR A 100 8.01 12.85 -1.48
N PRO A 101 8.82 13.76 -0.88
CA PRO A 101 9.99 14.32 -1.54
C PRO A 101 10.97 13.27 -2.10
N VAL A 102 11.08 12.11 -1.44
CA VAL A 102 11.92 10.97 -1.89
C VAL A 102 11.47 10.46 -3.26
N TYR A 103 10.16 10.48 -3.53
CA TYR A 103 9.55 9.95 -4.75
C TYR A 103 8.92 11.03 -5.64
N ALA A 104 9.24 12.31 -5.42
CA ALA A 104 8.61 13.43 -6.16
C ALA A 104 8.80 13.35 -7.68
N LYS A 105 9.85 12.66 -8.15
CA LYS A 105 10.13 12.43 -9.57
C LYS A 105 9.43 11.20 -10.15
N ASP A 106 8.88 10.33 -9.30
CA ASP A 106 8.21 9.09 -9.69
C ASP A 106 7.03 8.77 -8.75
N VAL A 107 5.97 9.55 -8.92
CA VAL A 107 4.70 9.36 -8.18
C VAL A 107 4.09 7.98 -8.45
N THR A 108 4.30 7.43 -9.65
CA THR A 108 3.76 6.11 -10.01
C THR A 108 4.42 5.01 -9.18
N ALA A 109 5.74 5.05 -9.00
CA ALA A 109 6.42 4.14 -8.08
C ALA A 109 5.91 4.31 -6.64
N TYR A 110 5.68 5.55 -6.19
CA TYR A 110 5.15 5.80 -4.86
C TYR A 110 3.74 5.21 -4.64
N ARG A 111 2.89 5.21 -5.67
CA ARG A 111 1.58 4.51 -5.61
C ARG A 111 1.75 3.02 -5.35
N ALA A 112 2.76 2.38 -5.95
CA ALA A 112 3.09 0.99 -5.64
C ALA A 112 3.50 0.80 -4.17
N LEU A 113 4.32 1.71 -3.63
CA LEU A 113 4.76 1.64 -2.23
C LEU A 113 3.57 1.70 -1.27
N ILE A 114 2.70 2.70 -1.40
CA ILE A 114 1.59 2.90 -0.47
C ILE A 114 0.56 1.76 -0.56
N ILE A 115 0.28 1.24 -1.76
CA ILE A 115 -0.60 0.08 -1.91
C ILE A 115 0.03 -1.15 -1.28
N ASN A 116 1.31 -1.43 -1.54
CA ASN A 116 1.99 -2.58 -0.95
C ASN A 116 2.09 -2.47 0.58
N HIS A 117 2.31 -1.28 1.12
CA HIS A 117 2.40 -1.04 2.57
C HIS A 117 1.07 -1.32 3.26
N GLU A 118 -0.02 -0.70 2.82
CA GLU A 118 -1.31 -0.85 3.48
C GLU A 118 -1.92 -2.24 3.26
N VAL A 119 -1.77 -2.83 2.07
CA VAL A 119 -2.17 -4.23 1.85
C VAL A 119 -1.31 -5.18 2.67
N GLY A 120 -0.04 -4.84 2.92
CA GLY A 120 0.79 -5.59 3.85
C GLY A 120 0.22 -5.60 5.27
N HIS A 121 -0.30 -4.48 5.76
CA HIS A 121 -1.03 -4.43 7.04
C HIS A 121 -2.30 -5.28 7.03
N PHE A 122 -3.11 -5.21 5.97
CA PHE A 122 -4.28 -6.08 5.82
C PHE A 122 -3.91 -7.58 5.89
N LEU A 123 -2.78 -7.96 5.28
CA LEU A 123 -2.25 -9.33 5.33
C LEU A 123 -1.59 -9.71 6.68
N GLY A 124 -1.55 -8.79 7.65
CA GLY A 124 -1.01 -9.03 8.98
C GLY A 124 0.50 -8.76 9.13
N HIS A 125 1.11 -8.03 8.19
CA HIS A 125 2.50 -7.61 8.33
C HIS A 125 2.62 -6.34 9.18
N ASN A 126 3.51 -6.38 10.17
CA ASN A 126 3.86 -5.23 11.01
C ASN A 126 4.99 -4.40 10.38
N HIS A 127 5.21 -3.20 10.90
CA HIS A 127 6.31 -2.35 10.46
C HIS A 127 7.67 -2.99 10.72
N VAL A 128 8.60 -2.70 9.81
CA VAL A 128 10.02 -3.05 9.96
C VAL A 128 10.90 -1.84 9.64
N GLY A 129 12.09 -1.80 10.23
CA GLY A 129 13.07 -0.75 10.02
C GLY A 129 13.93 -0.96 8.77
N CYS A 130 14.79 0.02 8.50
CA CYS A 130 15.82 -0.11 7.47
C CYS A 130 16.82 -1.22 7.87
N PRO A 131 17.06 -2.25 7.03
CA PRO A 131 18.04 -3.31 7.32
C PRO A 131 19.51 -2.86 7.27
N GLY A 132 19.78 -1.65 6.76
CA GLY A 132 21.10 -1.02 6.81
C GLY A 132 21.37 -0.06 5.64
N PRO A 133 22.41 0.77 5.75
CA PRO A 133 22.76 1.74 4.70
C PRO A 133 22.97 1.08 3.34
N GLY A 134 22.44 1.70 2.28
CA GLY A 134 22.54 1.22 0.90
C GLY A 134 21.67 0.01 0.59
N ARG A 135 21.00 -0.60 1.57
CA ARG A 135 20.06 -1.71 1.36
C ARG A 135 18.70 -1.18 0.88
N PRO A 136 17.95 -1.95 0.09
CA PRO A 136 16.58 -1.60 -0.26
C PRO A 136 15.71 -1.43 0.98
N ALA A 137 14.95 -0.33 1.06
CA ALA A 137 13.96 -0.15 2.11
C ALA A 137 12.84 -1.20 1.97
N PRO A 138 12.48 -1.93 3.04
CA PRO A 138 11.32 -2.82 3.02
C PRO A 138 10.03 -2.07 2.66
N ALA A 139 9.08 -2.72 1.99
CA ALA A 139 7.76 -2.12 1.74
C ALA A 139 7.03 -1.80 3.05
N MET A 140 7.22 -2.63 4.08
CA MET A 140 6.68 -2.42 5.43
C MET A 140 7.48 -1.44 6.29
N MET A 141 8.48 -0.76 5.72
CA MET A 141 9.14 0.36 6.39
C MET A 141 8.33 1.64 6.21
N GLN A 142 8.20 2.44 7.27
CA GLN A 142 7.57 3.77 7.20
C GLN A 142 8.48 4.79 6.49
N GLN A 143 8.71 4.62 5.19
CA GLN A 143 9.65 5.42 4.39
C GLN A 143 9.30 6.91 4.38
N ILE A 144 8.02 7.27 4.57
CA ILE A 144 7.57 8.65 4.74
C ILE A 144 8.17 9.33 5.98
N LYS A 145 8.52 8.56 7.03
CA LYS A 145 9.16 9.05 8.26
C LYS A 145 10.69 9.16 8.15
N GLY A 146 11.27 8.75 7.02
CA GLY A 146 12.71 8.85 6.76
C GLY A 146 13.31 7.55 6.26
N MET A 147 14.36 7.65 5.44
CA MET A 147 14.98 6.49 4.77
C MET A 147 16.05 5.79 5.62
N ASN A 148 16.55 6.41 6.69
CA ASN A 148 17.51 5.80 7.63
C ASN A 148 18.72 5.11 6.96
N GLY A 149 19.19 5.68 5.84
CA GLY A 149 20.32 5.16 5.05
C GLY A 149 19.94 4.12 3.98
N CYS A 150 18.72 3.57 3.99
CA CYS A 150 18.24 2.70 2.93
C CYS A 150 18.04 3.45 1.61
N VAL A 151 18.10 2.72 0.50
CA VAL A 151 17.73 3.23 -0.82
C VAL A 151 16.23 3.01 -1.09
N PRO A 152 15.58 3.88 -1.89
CA PRO A 152 14.17 3.72 -2.25
C PRO A 152 13.85 2.35 -2.83
N ASN A 153 12.77 1.73 -2.34
CA ASN A 153 12.19 0.51 -2.89
C ASN A 153 10.70 0.47 -2.56
N VAL A 154 9.90 -0.02 -3.50
CA VAL A 154 8.43 0.02 -3.41
C VAL A 154 7.79 -1.36 -3.38
N TRP A 155 8.61 -2.42 -3.40
CA TRP A 155 8.16 -3.81 -3.53
C TRP A 155 8.50 -4.65 -2.29
N PRO A 156 7.59 -5.54 -1.84
CA PRO A 156 7.86 -6.47 -0.74
C PRO A 156 8.95 -7.49 -1.05
N TYR A 157 9.04 -7.98 -2.28
CA TYR A 157 10.00 -9.00 -2.71
C TYR A 157 10.98 -8.45 -3.74
N ASP A 158 12.23 -8.95 -3.74
CA ASP A 158 13.19 -8.65 -4.81
C ASP A 158 12.89 -9.44 -6.10
N GLY A 159 13.67 -9.16 -7.15
CA GLY A 159 13.48 -9.82 -8.45
C GLY A 159 13.72 -11.33 -8.45
N GLN A 160 14.23 -11.89 -7.34
CA GLN A 160 14.48 -13.32 -7.13
C GLN A 160 13.41 -13.95 -6.22
N GLY A 161 12.41 -13.17 -5.78
CA GLY A 161 11.33 -13.64 -4.91
C GLY A 161 11.72 -13.72 -3.44
N ARG A 162 12.80 -13.05 -3.00
CA ARG A 162 13.15 -12.99 -1.58
C ARG A 162 12.49 -11.78 -0.92
N LEU A 163 11.85 -12.01 0.23
CA LEU A 163 11.24 -10.95 1.04
C LEU A 163 12.29 -9.94 1.49
N LEU A 164 12.04 -8.66 1.21
CA LEU A 164 12.82 -7.54 1.68
C LEU A 164 12.28 -7.12 3.05
N THR A 165 13.04 -7.40 4.10
CA THR A 165 12.64 -7.12 5.49
C THR A 165 13.80 -6.50 6.29
N GLY A 166 13.51 -6.08 7.51
CA GLY A 166 14.45 -5.46 8.45
C GLY A 166 14.09 -5.77 9.90
N PRO A 167 14.72 -5.10 10.88
CA PRO A 167 14.36 -5.27 12.29
C PRO A 167 12.91 -4.87 12.54
N ALA A 168 12.18 -5.60 13.38
CA ALA A 168 10.82 -5.21 13.75
C ALA A 168 10.83 -3.84 14.44
N VAL A 169 9.83 -3.01 14.13
CA VAL A 169 9.62 -1.71 14.79
C VAL A 169 8.14 -1.59 15.21
N PRO A 170 7.85 -0.81 16.26
CA PRO A 170 6.47 -0.52 16.66
C PRO A 170 5.68 0.20 15.57
#